data_AF-A0A811QUA9-F1
#
_entry.id   AF-A0A811QUA9-F1
#
_cell.length_a   1.000
_cell.length_b   1.000
_cell.length_c   1.000
_cell.angle_alpha   90.00
_cell.angle_beta   90.00
_cell.angle_gamma   90.00
#
_symmetry.space_group_name_H-M   'P 1'
#
loop_
_entity.id
_entity.type
_entity.pdbx_description
1 polymer ?
#
loop_
_entity_poly.entity_id
_entity_poly.type
_entity_poly.pdbx_seq_one_letter_code
_entity_poly.pdbx_strand_id
1 'polypeptide(L)'
;MMGSRAGSVLLRRAGSRLFTAAAVSAASRPLLAGGNKGVQAVMVRLMSTSSAAAASEAKDEAAKASKEGGDKKAVVINSYWGIEQNNKLVRDDGNEWKWTCFRPWETYTADTSIDLTRHHEPKTLMDKIAYSTVKSLRFPTDIFFQRRYGCRAMMLETVAAVPGMVGGMLLHLRSLRRFEQSGGWIRALLEEAENERMHLMTFMEVAKPRWYERALVITVQGVFFNAYFLSYLLSPKFAHRVVGYLEEEAIHSYTEYLKDLEAGKIENVPAPAIAIDYWRLPANATLKDVVTVVRADEAHHRDVNHFASGETGSKGGFWTKWMVESAEARARVAKLGLAAVLAYGLFDAVTYTTFFVLAFLGYGKSTGKNPAANLKALLGIVILMWTGNNVTRLFRVAGAATLAPVINKGLKSIQEKLNLPSQMYAFALVVGSVASVCFTVVGILILSKWGK
;
A
#
# COMPACT_ATOMS: atom_id res chain seq x y z
N MET A 1 56.75 6.84 1.84
CA MET A 1 55.90 8.01 2.15
C MET A 1 54.50 7.71 1.62
N MET A 2 53.61 7.19 2.48
CA MET A 2 52.43 7.92 3.02
C MET A 2 51.49 8.41 1.89
N GLY A 3 50.24 7.96 1.70
CA GLY A 3 49.32 7.22 2.56
C GLY A 3 48.29 8.15 3.22
N SER A 4 47.03 8.08 2.76
CA SER A 4 45.78 8.10 3.57
C SER A 4 44.69 9.12 3.21
N ARG A 5 43.49 8.53 3.10
CA ARG A 5 42.13 9.01 3.34
C ARG A 5 42.00 9.96 4.54
N ALA A 6 41.04 10.89 4.45
CA ALA A 6 40.20 11.39 5.54
C ALA A 6 38.91 11.97 4.89
N GLY A 7 37.67 11.59 5.19
CA GLY A 7 37.16 10.82 6.31
C GLY A 7 36.73 11.73 7.46
N SER A 8 35.52 12.29 7.37
CA SER A 8 34.55 12.49 8.47
C SER A 8 35.10 12.76 9.88
N VAL A 9 35.07 14.00 10.36
CA VAL A 9 34.87 14.34 11.79
C VAL A 9 34.34 15.77 11.92
N LEU A 10 33.13 15.96 12.46
CA LEU A 10 32.83 16.88 13.56
C LEU A 10 31.38 16.70 14.03
N LEU A 11 31.21 15.72 14.91
CA LEU A 11 30.09 15.60 15.84
C LEU A 11 30.63 16.06 17.21
N ARG A 12 30.01 17.04 17.89
CA ARG A 12 29.79 17.04 19.35
C ARG A 12 29.09 18.29 19.91
N ARG A 13 28.27 18.02 20.92
CA ARG A 13 27.47 18.86 21.86
C ARG A 13 26.04 19.15 21.36
N ALA A 14 24.97 18.79 22.07
CA ALA A 14 24.69 18.16 23.37
C ALA A 14 23.22 17.66 23.33
N GLY A 15 22.70 16.69 24.09
CA GLY A 15 23.21 15.88 25.19
C GLY A 15 22.27 14.69 25.49
N SER A 16 22.86 13.70 26.15
CA SER A 16 22.34 12.49 26.85
C SER A 16 21.08 12.74 27.72
N ARG A 17 20.17 11.79 27.99
CA ARG A 17 20.30 10.48 28.69
C ARG A 17 19.01 9.66 28.44
N LEU A 18 19.01 8.34 28.19
CA LEU A 18 18.89 7.19 29.12
C LEU A 18 18.81 5.97 28.15
N PHE A 19 19.65 4.94 28.18
CA PHE A 19 19.64 3.80 29.08
C PHE A 19 20.98 3.04 28.94
N THR A 20 21.57 2.67 30.07
CA THR A 20 22.76 1.82 30.18
C THR A 20 22.35 0.35 30.05
N ALA A 21 22.92 -0.39 29.10
CA ALA A 21 22.74 -1.84 29.00
C ALA A 21 23.78 -2.54 29.88
N ALA A 22 23.32 -3.28 30.89
CA ALA A 22 24.15 -4.22 31.63
C ALA A 22 24.25 -5.54 30.84
N ALA A 23 25.49 -5.97 30.58
CA ALA A 23 25.80 -7.25 29.97
C ALA A 23 25.63 -8.39 30.99
N VAL A 24 25.02 -9.51 30.57
CA VAL A 24 25.13 -10.78 31.29
C VAL A 24 25.63 -11.85 30.31
N SER A 25 26.75 -12.44 30.71
CA SER A 25 27.53 -13.44 29.99
C SER A 25 26.79 -14.78 29.86
N ALA A 26 27.03 -15.45 28.74
CA ALA A 26 26.67 -16.83 28.50
C ALA A 26 27.42 -17.80 29.44
N ALA A 27 26.72 -18.84 29.90
CA ALA A 27 27.31 -20.08 30.41
C ALA A 27 26.49 -21.26 29.89
N SER A 28 27.18 -22.35 29.59
CA SER A 28 26.76 -23.44 28.72
C SER A 28 26.61 -24.78 29.48
N ARG A 29 25.69 -25.63 28.96
CA ARG A 29 25.54 -27.12 29.10
C ARG A 29 24.91 -27.72 30.38
N PRO A 30 24.43 -29.00 30.35
CA PRO A 30 23.92 -29.86 29.25
C PRO A 30 22.60 -30.63 29.55
N LEU A 31 22.12 -31.37 28.53
CA LEU A 31 21.02 -32.36 28.52
C LEU A 31 21.11 -33.46 29.61
N LEU A 32 19.95 -33.92 30.08
CA LEU A 32 19.71 -35.31 30.50
C LEU A 32 18.27 -35.76 30.19
N ALA A 33 18.16 -37.03 29.81
CA ALA A 33 17.00 -37.72 29.26
C ALA A 33 16.12 -38.40 30.32
N GLY A 34 14.87 -38.71 29.95
CA GLY A 34 14.01 -39.65 30.69
C GLY A 34 12.55 -39.60 30.21
N GLY A 35 12.10 -40.62 29.48
CA GLY A 35 10.72 -40.74 28.99
C GLY A 35 9.84 -41.62 29.88
N ASN A 36 8.51 -41.48 29.77
CA ASN A 36 7.57 -42.56 29.44
C ASN A 36 6.12 -42.05 29.27
N LYS A 37 5.49 -42.48 28.17
CA LYS A 37 4.07 -42.84 27.90
C LYS A 37 2.91 -42.16 28.67
N GLY A 38 1.98 -41.59 27.90
CA GLY A 38 0.58 -41.40 28.30
C GLY A 38 -0.22 -40.50 27.34
N VAL A 39 -1.16 -41.08 26.58
CA VAL A 39 -2.03 -40.41 25.61
C VAL A 39 -3.16 -39.67 26.32
N GLN A 40 -3.41 -38.38 26.00
CA GLN A 40 -4.75 -37.83 25.62
C GLN A 40 -4.75 -36.29 25.46
N ALA A 41 -5.40 -35.87 24.36
CA ALA A 41 -6.21 -34.68 24.15
C ALA A 41 -5.63 -33.25 24.26
N VAL A 42 -5.59 -32.62 23.09
CA VAL A 42 -5.65 -31.19 22.73
C VAL A 42 -6.31 -30.26 23.76
N MET A 43 -5.60 -29.20 24.17
CA MET A 43 -6.17 -27.86 24.30
C MET A 43 -5.08 -26.79 24.15
N VAL A 44 -5.26 -25.92 23.16
CA VAL A 44 -4.47 -24.71 22.91
C VAL A 44 -4.73 -23.71 24.04
N ARG A 45 -3.67 -23.21 24.69
CA ARG A 45 -3.73 -21.95 25.45
C ARG A 45 -2.37 -21.25 25.45
N LEU A 46 -2.38 -20.01 24.96
CA LEU A 46 -1.29 -19.03 25.01
C LEU A 46 -0.69 -18.92 26.41
N MET A 47 0.65 -18.92 26.50
CA MET A 47 1.40 -18.51 27.68
C MET A 47 2.03 -17.14 27.41
N SER A 48 1.44 -16.11 28.03
CA SER A 48 2.11 -14.88 28.44
C SER A 48 2.07 -14.87 29.96
N THR A 49 3.22 -14.74 30.63
CA THR A 49 3.46 -13.94 31.86
C THR A 49 4.73 -14.41 32.57
N SER A 50 5.77 -13.56 32.54
CA SER A 50 6.78 -13.51 33.60
C SER A 50 7.22 -12.05 33.78
N SER A 51 6.42 -11.28 34.51
CA SER A 51 6.89 -10.05 35.19
C SER A 51 6.02 -9.69 36.40
N ALA A 52 5.36 -10.67 37.02
CA ALA A 52 4.52 -10.46 38.20
C ALA A 52 5.30 -10.43 39.53
N ALA A 53 6.64 -10.53 39.51
CA ALA A 53 7.45 -10.59 40.73
C ALA A 53 8.13 -9.27 41.14
N ALA A 54 8.03 -8.19 40.33
CA ALA A 54 8.67 -6.91 40.63
C ALA A 54 7.69 -5.82 41.13
N ALA A 55 6.40 -6.15 41.29
CA ALA A 55 5.36 -5.18 41.63
C ALA A 55 4.88 -5.24 43.10
N SER A 56 5.47 -6.09 43.94
CA SER A 56 5.04 -6.26 45.34
C SER A 56 5.88 -5.52 46.39
N GLU A 57 6.97 -4.84 46.02
CA GLU A 57 7.84 -4.15 46.99
C GLU A 57 7.70 -2.62 47.01
N ALA A 58 6.90 -2.02 46.12
CA ALA A 58 6.69 -0.57 46.07
C ALA A 58 5.36 -0.10 46.70
N LYS A 59 4.63 -0.98 47.40
CA LYS A 59 3.27 -0.70 47.90
C LYS A 59 3.15 -0.30 49.37
N ASP A 60 4.22 -0.34 50.15
CA ASP A 60 4.15 -0.09 51.60
C ASP A 60 4.60 1.31 52.05
N GLU A 61 5.14 2.17 51.18
CA GLU A 61 5.54 3.55 51.56
C GLU A 61 4.56 4.65 51.15
N ALA A 62 3.53 4.36 50.34
CA ALA A 62 2.56 5.38 49.88
C ALA A 62 1.26 5.44 50.71
N ALA A 63 1.13 4.65 51.79
CA ALA A 63 -0.11 4.54 52.57
C ALA A 63 -0.22 5.50 53.78
N LYS A 64 0.59 6.56 53.84
CA LYS A 64 0.50 7.60 54.87
C LYS A 64 0.51 9.03 54.31
N ALA A 65 -0.42 9.36 53.43
CA ALA A 65 -0.80 10.74 53.15
C ALA A 65 -2.14 10.82 52.39
N SER A 66 -3.23 10.35 53.00
CA SER A 66 -4.57 10.63 52.47
C SER A 66 -5.62 10.68 53.59
N LYS A 67 -5.60 11.79 54.32
CA LYS A 67 -6.81 12.33 54.96
C LYS A 67 -6.82 13.83 54.71
N GLU A 68 -7.60 14.25 53.72
CA GLU A 68 -8.60 15.32 53.81
C GLU A 68 -9.06 15.76 52.42
N GLY A 69 -10.39 15.83 52.24
CA GLY A 69 -11.02 16.82 51.37
C GLY A 69 -11.39 16.41 49.95
N GLY A 70 -12.70 16.21 49.73
CA GLY A 70 -13.38 16.89 48.63
C GLY A 70 -13.58 16.11 47.33
N ASP A 71 -14.79 15.58 47.19
CA ASP A 71 -15.34 14.83 46.06
C ASP A 71 -15.37 15.62 44.74
N LYS A 72 -14.55 15.20 43.77
CA LYS A 72 -14.89 15.18 42.34
C LYS A 72 -14.21 13.95 41.74
N LYS A 73 -14.99 12.93 41.36
CA LYS A 73 -14.53 11.79 40.56
C LYS A 73 -13.98 12.28 39.21
N ALA A 74 -12.72 12.69 39.16
CA ALA A 74 -11.95 12.69 37.95
C ALA A 74 -11.81 11.22 37.55
N VAL A 75 -12.44 10.84 36.44
CA VAL A 75 -12.19 9.55 35.81
C VAL A 75 -10.73 9.59 35.35
N VAL A 76 -9.84 9.02 36.15
CA VAL A 76 -8.44 8.79 35.76
C VAL A 76 -8.46 7.71 34.69
N ILE A 77 -8.58 8.13 33.42
CA ILE A 77 -8.30 7.26 32.28
C ILE A 77 -6.78 7.12 32.24
N ASN A 78 -6.26 6.06 32.85
CA ASN A 78 -4.85 5.73 32.77
C ASN A 78 -4.53 5.32 31.32
N SER A 79 -3.87 6.19 30.56
CA SER A 79 -3.47 5.86 29.20
C SER A 79 -2.27 4.91 29.25
N TYR A 80 -2.54 3.61 29.16
CA TYR A 80 -1.52 2.56 29.08
C TYR A 80 -0.50 2.79 27.93
N TRP A 81 -0.85 3.66 26.98
CA TRP A 81 -0.09 4.00 25.77
C TRP A 81 0.55 5.39 25.77
N GLY A 82 0.44 6.18 26.86
CA GLY A 82 0.91 7.58 26.87
C GLY A 82 0.09 8.53 25.98
N ILE A 83 -1.08 8.10 25.50
CA ILE A 83 -2.05 8.96 24.83
C ILE A 83 -2.91 9.62 25.92
N GLU A 84 -2.36 10.64 26.56
CA GLU A 84 -3.12 11.47 27.48
C GLU A 84 -4.11 12.32 26.68
N GLN A 85 -5.37 11.88 26.60
CA GLN A 85 -6.45 12.70 26.03
C GLN A 85 -6.87 13.86 26.96
N ASN A 86 -6.39 13.86 28.21
CA ASN A 86 -6.86 14.75 29.28
C ASN A 86 -5.83 15.78 29.74
N ASN A 87 -4.59 15.75 29.25
CA ASN A 87 -3.65 16.85 29.51
C ASN A 87 -3.87 17.93 28.46
N LYS A 88 -4.19 19.13 28.92
CA LYS A 88 -4.24 20.33 28.09
C LYS A 88 -2.87 20.52 27.46
N LEU A 89 -2.73 20.08 26.22
CA LEU A 89 -1.54 20.32 25.44
C LEU A 89 -1.39 21.84 25.30
N VAL A 90 -0.15 22.33 25.34
CA VAL A 90 0.15 23.76 25.30
C VAL A 90 1.00 24.02 24.08
N ARG A 91 0.72 25.11 23.38
CA ARG A 91 1.55 25.65 22.29
C ARG A 91 2.88 26.16 22.85
N ASP A 92 3.88 26.33 21.99
CA ASP A 92 5.18 26.93 22.35
C ASP A 92 5.03 28.30 23.05
N ASP A 93 3.92 29.02 22.80
CA ASP A 93 3.60 30.34 23.38
C ASP A 93 2.80 30.28 24.69
N GLY A 94 2.56 29.10 25.27
CA GLY A 94 1.83 28.96 26.54
C GLY A 94 0.29 28.90 26.42
N ASN A 95 -0.26 29.06 25.21
CA ASN A 95 -1.70 28.95 24.95
C ASN A 95 -2.16 27.48 24.82
N GLU A 96 -3.39 27.19 25.24
CA GLU A 96 -3.98 25.86 25.14
C GLU A 96 -4.13 25.40 23.68
N TRP A 97 -3.65 24.19 23.40
CA TRP A 97 -3.72 23.54 22.10
C TRP A 97 -5.13 23.02 21.85
N LYS A 98 -5.82 23.64 20.90
CA LYS A 98 -7.23 23.40 20.61
C LYS A 98 -7.51 22.27 19.62
N TRP A 99 -6.47 21.75 18.95
CA TRP A 99 -6.64 20.78 17.87
C TRP A 99 -6.55 19.34 18.36
N THR A 100 -7.53 18.52 17.98
CA THR A 100 -7.53 17.08 18.25
C THR A 100 -6.96 16.26 17.09
N CYS A 101 -6.97 16.82 15.88
CA CYS A 101 -6.61 16.17 14.63
C CYS A 101 -5.11 16.19 14.28
N PHE A 102 -4.30 16.94 15.04
CA PHE A 102 -2.83 16.93 15.00
C PHE A 102 -2.27 17.46 16.33
N ARG A 103 -0.97 17.31 16.54
CA ARG A 103 -0.23 17.62 17.75
C ARG A 103 0.79 18.73 17.52
N PRO A 104 1.23 19.45 18.58
CA PRO A 104 2.19 20.53 18.42
C PRO A 104 3.50 20.13 17.70
N TRP A 105 3.98 18.90 17.91
CA TRP A 105 5.21 18.40 17.29
C TRP A 105 5.05 17.93 15.83
N GLU A 106 3.82 17.90 15.30
CA GLU A 106 3.52 17.61 13.88
C GLU A 106 3.48 18.90 13.04
N THR A 107 3.59 20.07 13.68
CA THR A 107 3.63 21.37 13.01
C THR A 107 5.03 21.69 12.49
N TYR A 108 5.12 22.42 11.38
CA TYR A 108 6.39 22.78 10.75
C TYR A 108 6.29 24.09 9.97
N THR A 109 7.43 24.63 9.53
CA THR A 109 7.47 25.76 8.60
C THR A 109 7.77 25.22 7.21
N ALA A 110 6.89 25.48 6.25
CA ALA A 110 7.06 25.03 4.87
C ALA A 110 8.25 25.72 4.19
N ASP A 111 8.99 24.97 3.37
CA ASP A 111 10.09 25.52 2.58
C ASP A 111 9.56 26.17 1.31
N THR A 112 9.29 27.47 1.38
CA THR A 112 8.82 28.26 0.23
C THR A 112 9.92 28.58 -0.79
N SER A 113 11.17 28.17 -0.54
CA SER A 113 12.29 28.38 -1.48
C SER A 113 12.43 27.27 -2.53
N ILE A 114 11.60 26.22 -2.42
CA ILE A 114 11.57 25.09 -3.34
C ILE A 114 11.30 25.49 -4.80
N ASP A 115 11.97 24.82 -5.75
CA ASP A 115 11.82 25.10 -7.18
C ASP A 115 10.45 24.63 -7.69
N LEU A 116 9.59 25.60 -8.02
CA LEU A 116 8.23 25.35 -8.53
C LEU A 116 8.20 25.03 -10.04
N THR A 117 9.29 25.27 -10.76
CA THR A 117 9.33 25.15 -12.23
C THR A 117 9.80 23.79 -12.74
N ARG A 118 10.34 22.97 -11.85
CA ARG A 118 10.83 21.63 -12.15
C ARG A 118 9.71 20.76 -12.74
N HIS A 119 9.97 20.23 -13.93
CA HIS A 119 9.11 19.29 -14.65
C HIS A 119 9.88 18.01 -14.94
N HIS A 120 9.26 16.85 -14.72
CA HIS A 120 9.84 15.58 -15.12
C HIS A 120 9.47 15.20 -16.56
N GLU A 121 10.42 15.29 -17.48
CA GLU A 121 10.20 14.86 -18.87
C GLU A 121 9.84 13.35 -18.98
N PRO A 122 8.71 12.98 -19.61
CA PRO A 122 8.28 11.60 -19.73
C PRO A 122 9.13 10.82 -20.74
N LYS A 123 10.13 10.08 -20.24
CA LYS A 123 11.11 9.33 -21.07
C LYS A 123 10.60 7.94 -21.45
N THR A 124 10.06 7.19 -20.49
CA THR A 124 9.60 5.81 -20.73
C THR A 124 8.14 5.75 -21.20
N LEU A 125 7.71 4.62 -21.78
CA LEU A 125 6.31 4.41 -22.14
C LEU A 125 5.38 4.58 -20.94
N MET A 126 5.76 4.06 -19.77
CA MET A 126 4.97 4.19 -18.54
C MET A 126 4.90 5.64 -18.06
N ASP A 127 5.98 6.42 -18.21
CA ASP A 127 5.96 7.86 -17.89
C ASP A 127 5.02 8.62 -18.83
N LYS A 128 5.05 8.29 -20.12
CA LYS A 128 4.15 8.89 -21.12
C LYS A 128 2.69 8.56 -20.84
N ILE A 129 2.40 7.31 -20.45
CA ILE A 129 1.05 6.89 -20.04
C ILE A 129 0.63 7.63 -18.76
N ALA A 130 1.51 7.74 -17.77
CA ALA A 130 1.22 8.45 -16.52
C ALA A 130 0.91 9.92 -16.80
N TYR A 131 1.78 10.60 -17.55
CA TYR A 131 1.61 11.99 -17.97
C TYR A 131 0.31 12.20 -18.74
N SER A 132 0.05 11.36 -19.76
CA SER A 132 -1.17 11.43 -20.55
C SER A 132 -2.41 11.22 -19.69
N THR A 133 -2.36 10.28 -18.73
CA THR A 133 -3.48 10.01 -17.81
C THR A 133 -3.81 11.25 -16.98
N VAL A 134 -2.80 11.88 -16.38
CA VAL A 134 -2.99 13.10 -15.58
C VAL A 134 -3.54 14.25 -16.43
N LYS A 135 -2.97 14.49 -17.62
CA LYS A 135 -3.47 15.52 -18.53
C LYS A 135 -4.91 15.26 -18.98
N SER A 136 -5.28 13.99 -19.22
CA SER A 136 -6.66 13.63 -19.55
C SER A 136 -7.62 13.82 -18.37
N LEU A 137 -7.17 13.56 -17.14
CA LEU A 137 -7.98 13.81 -15.93
C LEU A 137 -8.20 15.31 -15.68
N ARG A 138 -7.23 16.16 -16.04
CA ARG A 138 -7.35 17.62 -15.88
C ARG A 138 -8.52 18.22 -16.64
N PHE A 139 -8.73 17.81 -17.89
CA PHE A 139 -9.75 18.39 -18.78
C PHE A 139 -11.18 18.40 -18.17
N PRO A 140 -11.75 17.27 -17.73
CA PRO A 140 -13.08 17.27 -17.11
C PRO A 140 -13.12 18.04 -15.79
N THR A 141 -12.05 18.00 -14.98
CA THR A 141 -11.98 18.80 -13.73
C THR A 141 -11.98 20.29 -13.99
N ASP A 142 -11.23 20.78 -14.99
CA ASP A 142 -11.20 22.20 -15.33
C ASP A 142 -12.59 22.68 -15.80
N ILE A 143 -13.32 21.85 -16.55
CA ILE A 143 -14.71 22.14 -16.98
C ILE A 143 -15.66 22.16 -15.78
N PHE A 144 -15.55 21.17 -14.89
CA PHE A 144 -16.48 21.01 -13.77
C PHE A 144 -16.32 22.10 -12.71
N PHE A 145 -15.08 22.47 -12.39
CA PHE A 145 -14.79 23.42 -11.32
C PHE A 145 -14.63 24.86 -11.77
N GLN A 146 -14.23 25.10 -13.03
CA GLN A 146 -13.93 26.44 -13.55
C GLN A 146 -13.04 27.22 -12.57
N ARG A 147 -13.38 28.49 -12.27
CA ARG A 147 -12.66 29.35 -11.30
C ARG A 147 -13.14 29.22 -9.85
N ARG A 148 -13.83 28.14 -9.47
CA ARG A 148 -14.21 27.90 -8.06
C ARG A 148 -13.05 27.29 -7.27
N TYR A 149 -11.98 28.07 -7.06
CA TYR A 149 -10.72 27.58 -6.48
C TYR A 149 -10.88 26.88 -5.13
N GLY A 150 -11.65 27.45 -4.19
CA GLY A 150 -11.86 26.82 -2.87
C GLY A 150 -12.59 25.47 -2.95
N CYS A 151 -13.63 25.37 -3.79
CA CYS A 151 -14.34 24.10 -3.98
C CYS A 151 -13.50 23.09 -4.77
N ARG A 152 -12.70 23.55 -5.73
CA ARG A 152 -11.77 22.73 -6.51
C ARG A 152 -10.68 22.14 -5.62
N ALA A 153 -9.97 22.97 -4.87
CA ALA A 153 -8.93 22.55 -3.93
C ALA A 153 -9.50 21.52 -2.96
N MET A 154 -10.54 21.89 -2.19
CA MET A 154 -11.22 20.97 -1.28
C MET A 154 -11.57 19.62 -1.92
N MET A 155 -12.11 19.59 -3.14
CA MET A 155 -12.46 18.31 -3.78
C MET A 155 -11.24 17.53 -4.25
N LEU A 156 -10.20 18.17 -4.78
CA LEU A 156 -8.97 17.51 -5.22
C LEU A 156 -8.15 17.00 -4.03
N GLU A 157 -8.10 17.72 -2.91
CA GLU A 157 -7.42 17.28 -1.68
C GLU A 157 -7.98 15.96 -1.13
N THR A 158 -9.30 15.71 -1.31
CA THR A 158 -9.89 14.42 -0.90
C THR A 158 -9.35 13.24 -1.70
N VAL A 159 -8.84 13.49 -2.91
CA VAL A 159 -8.24 12.48 -3.79
C VAL A 159 -6.73 12.44 -3.57
N ALA A 160 -6.08 13.60 -3.40
CA ALA A 160 -4.63 13.73 -3.17
C ALA A 160 -4.17 13.07 -1.85
N ALA A 161 -5.03 13.00 -0.83
CA ALA A 161 -4.71 12.27 0.40
C ALA A 161 -4.71 10.72 0.27
N VAL A 162 -5.20 10.17 -0.85
CA VAL A 162 -5.36 8.70 -1.02
C VAL A 162 -4.05 7.98 -1.38
N PRO A 163 -3.23 8.46 -2.34
CA PRO A 163 -2.00 7.80 -2.76
C PRO A 163 -1.01 7.47 -1.64
N GLY A 164 -0.68 8.46 -0.81
CA GLY A 164 0.24 8.27 0.33
C GLY A 164 -0.26 7.20 1.30
N MET A 165 -1.57 7.18 1.59
CA MET A 165 -2.20 6.19 2.46
C MET A 165 -2.11 4.77 1.86
N VAL A 166 -2.43 4.62 0.57
CA VAL A 166 -2.36 3.33 -0.13
C VAL A 166 -0.91 2.82 -0.21
N GLY A 167 0.03 3.69 -0.59
CA GLY A 167 1.44 3.34 -0.69
C GLY A 167 2.04 2.97 0.67
N GLY A 168 1.78 3.78 1.70
CA GLY A 168 2.20 3.52 3.08
C GLY A 168 1.65 2.20 3.61
N MET A 169 0.34 1.94 3.43
CA MET A 169 -0.30 0.68 3.81
C MET A 169 0.33 -0.54 3.09
N LEU A 170 0.51 -0.46 1.76
CA LEU A 170 1.05 -1.57 0.99
C LEU A 170 2.53 -1.86 1.33
N LEU A 171 3.33 -0.82 1.53
CA LEU A 171 4.71 -0.96 2.01
C LEU A 171 4.77 -1.51 3.43
N HIS A 172 3.89 -1.07 4.33
CA HIS A 172 3.77 -1.57 5.69
C HIS A 172 3.47 -3.07 5.70
N LEU A 173 2.43 -3.51 5.00
CA LEU A 173 2.08 -4.92 4.91
C LEU A 173 3.17 -5.76 4.24
N ARG A 174 3.90 -5.20 3.26
CA ARG A 174 5.05 -5.87 2.64
C ARG A 174 6.20 -6.03 3.63
N SER A 175 6.54 -4.99 4.38
CA SER A 175 7.57 -5.00 5.42
C SER A 175 7.27 -6.09 6.46
N LEU A 176 6.03 -6.15 6.97
CA LEU A 176 5.60 -7.17 7.93
C LEU A 176 5.71 -8.60 7.37
N ARG A 177 5.23 -8.84 6.14
CA ARG A 177 5.24 -10.19 5.55
C ARG A 177 6.63 -10.67 5.15
N ARG A 178 7.57 -9.75 4.93
CA ARG A 178 8.95 -10.08 4.53
C ARG A 178 9.96 -9.91 5.67
N PHE A 179 9.54 -9.37 6.82
CA PHE A 179 10.43 -9.00 7.92
C PHE A 179 11.58 -8.08 7.47
N GLU A 180 11.28 -7.13 6.58
CA GLU A 180 12.26 -6.21 5.96
C GLU A 180 12.03 -4.77 6.43
N GLN A 181 13.12 -4.02 6.59
CA GLN A 181 13.06 -2.58 6.87
C GLN A 181 12.56 -1.81 5.63
N SER A 182 11.77 -0.76 5.84
CA SER A 182 11.20 0.07 4.76
C SER A 182 11.99 1.35 4.47
N GLY A 183 13.13 1.58 5.14
CA GLY A 183 13.99 2.74 4.89
C GLY A 183 13.32 4.10 5.10
N GLY A 184 12.31 4.20 5.99
CA GLY A 184 11.56 5.43 6.25
C GLY A 184 10.37 5.70 5.31
N TRP A 185 10.25 4.99 4.18
CA TRP A 185 9.21 5.25 3.17
C TRP A 185 7.76 5.12 3.66
N ILE A 186 7.48 4.23 4.61
CA ILE A 186 6.14 4.12 5.20
C ILE A 186 5.75 5.43 5.87
N ARG A 187 6.65 6.00 6.66
CA ARG A 187 6.40 7.24 7.40
C ARG A 187 6.24 8.41 6.43
N ALA A 188 7.14 8.56 5.46
CA ALA A 188 7.08 9.62 4.47
C ALA A 188 5.73 9.64 3.71
N LEU A 189 5.23 8.48 3.27
CA LEU A 189 3.97 8.41 2.53
C LEU A 189 2.73 8.63 3.42
N LEU A 190 2.79 8.25 4.70
CA LEU A 190 1.70 8.54 5.64
C LEU A 190 1.70 10.02 6.06
N GLU A 191 2.88 10.64 6.19
CA GLU A 191 3.03 12.08 6.42
C GLU A 191 2.53 12.89 5.20
N GLU A 192 2.82 12.46 3.97
CA GLU A 192 2.23 13.04 2.75
C GLU A 192 0.69 12.96 2.79
N ALA A 193 0.12 11.78 3.05
CA ALA A 193 -1.34 11.62 3.13
C ALA A 193 -1.98 12.48 4.24
N GLU A 194 -1.28 12.67 5.36
CA GLU A 194 -1.71 13.57 6.41
C GLU A 194 -1.62 15.04 6.00
N ASN A 195 -0.55 15.42 5.30
CA ASN A 195 -0.35 16.77 4.80
C ASN A 195 -1.49 17.20 3.85
N GLU A 196 -1.80 16.36 2.87
CA GLU A 196 -2.94 16.52 1.95
C GLU A 196 -4.29 16.63 2.71
N ARG A 197 -4.46 15.83 3.76
CA ARG A 197 -5.64 15.92 4.64
C ARG A 197 -5.68 17.27 5.38
N MET A 198 -4.54 17.84 5.75
CA MET A 198 -4.47 19.15 6.40
C MET A 198 -4.74 20.30 5.43
N HIS A 199 -4.40 20.16 4.15
CA HIS A 199 -4.86 21.07 3.09
C HIS A 199 -6.38 21.07 3.00
N LEU A 200 -6.99 19.87 2.92
CA LEU A 200 -8.45 19.71 2.92
C LEU A 200 -9.11 20.41 4.11
N MET A 201 -8.65 20.13 5.33
CA MET A 201 -9.23 20.69 6.55
C MET A 201 -9.10 22.22 6.59
N THR A 202 -8.02 22.76 6.03
CA THR A 202 -7.83 24.20 5.89
C THR A 202 -8.82 24.82 4.91
N PHE A 203 -8.98 24.24 3.71
CA PHE A 203 -9.91 24.76 2.72
C PHE A 203 -11.37 24.59 3.09
N MET A 204 -11.72 23.62 3.96
CA MET A 204 -13.07 23.50 4.49
C MET A 204 -13.51 24.68 5.37
N GLU A 205 -12.56 25.36 6.02
CA GLU A 205 -12.85 26.59 6.78
C GLU A 205 -13.15 27.78 5.84
N VAL A 206 -12.64 27.73 4.61
CA VAL A 206 -12.85 28.76 3.58
C VAL A 206 -14.08 28.45 2.71
N ALA A 207 -14.34 27.17 2.42
CA ALA A 207 -15.41 26.73 1.53
C ALA A 207 -16.17 25.53 2.12
N LYS A 208 -17.49 25.68 2.32
CA LYS A 208 -18.34 24.62 2.86
C LYS A 208 -18.93 23.74 1.74
N PRO A 209 -18.72 22.40 1.77
CA PRO A 209 -19.27 21.51 0.75
C PRO A 209 -20.78 21.31 0.89
N ARG A 210 -21.47 21.27 -0.24
CA ARG A 210 -22.89 20.86 -0.31
C ARG A 210 -23.03 19.33 -0.28
N TRP A 211 -24.23 18.82 -0.01
CA TRP A 211 -24.47 17.38 0.14
C TRP A 211 -24.10 16.57 -1.13
N TYR A 212 -24.34 17.13 -2.32
CA TYR A 212 -24.00 16.47 -3.58
C TYR A 212 -22.49 16.48 -3.87
N GLU A 213 -21.76 17.50 -3.41
CA GLU A 213 -20.28 17.54 -3.49
C GLU A 213 -19.69 16.45 -2.60
N ARG A 214 -20.28 16.20 -1.42
CA ARG A 214 -19.90 15.07 -0.55
C ARG A 214 -20.19 13.70 -1.19
N ALA A 215 -21.35 13.55 -1.83
CA ALA A 215 -21.68 12.31 -2.55
C ALA A 215 -20.72 12.07 -3.74
N LEU A 216 -20.31 13.14 -4.42
CA LEU A 216 -19.31 13.10 -5.47
C LEU A 216 -17.94 12.66 -4.92
N VAL A 217 -17.50 13.21 -3.78
CA VAL A 217 -16.27 12.78 -3.09
C VAL A 217 -16.28 11.28 -2.80
N ILE A 218 -17.37 10.74 -2.22
CA ILE A 218 -17.49 9.30 -1.94
C ILE A 218 -17.33 8.47 -3.22
N THR A 219 -17.96 8.90 -4.31
CA THR A 219 -17.92 8.20 -5.59
C THR A 219 -16.52 8.24 -6.20
N VAL A 220 -15.90 9.43 -6.24
CA VAL A 220 -14.56 9.62 -6.81
C VAL A 220 -13.51 8.88 -5.99
N GLN A 221 -13.55 8.99 -4.66
CA GLN A 221 -12.65 8.23 -3.78
C GLN A 221 -12.83 6.72 -3.96
N GLY A 222 -14.07 6.23 -4.05
CA GLY A 222 -14.35 4.81 -4.28
C GLY A 222 -13.71 4.29 -5.57
N VAL A 223 -13.82 5.03 -6.67
CA VAL A 223 -13.20 4.65 -7.95
C VAL A 223 -11.68 4.82 -7.89
N PHE A 224 -11.19 5.98 -7.46
CA PHE A 224 -9.78 6.33 -7.47
C PHE A 224 -8.96 5.44 -6.52
N PHE A 225 -9.45 5.17 -5.31
CA PHE A 225 -8.79 4.28 -4.35
C PHE A 225 -8.54 2.91 -4.97
N ASN A 226 -9.55 2.30 -5.58
CA ASN A 226 -9.42 0.97 -6.17
C ASN A 226 -8.47 0.98 -7.39
N ALA A 227 -8.60 1.99 -8.26
CA ALA A 227 -7.73 2.14 -9.41
C ALA A 227 -6.26 2.36 -9.02
N TYR A 228 -6.02 3.24 -8.04
CA TYR A 228 -4.68 3.53 -7.53
C TYR A 228 -4.08 2.34 -6.79
N PHE A 229 -4.87 1.66 -5.94
CA PHE A 229 -4.46 0.43 -5.24
C PHE A 229 -3.99 -0.65 -6.23
N LEU A 230 -4.78 -0.93 -7.27
CA LEU A 230 -4.40 -1.89 -8.30
C LEU A 230 -3.15 -1.42 -9.08
N SER A 231 -3.08 -0.13 -9.41
CA SER A 231 -1.92 0.44 -10.10
C SER A 231 -0.63 0.30 -9.28
N TYR A 232 -0.71 0.54 -7.96
CA TYR A 232 0.42 0.41 -7.03
C TYR A 232 0.85 -1.06 -6.87
N LEU A 233 -0.11 -2.00 -6.81
CA LEU A 233 0.20 -3.43 -6.79
C LEU A 233 0.90 -3.89 -8.07
N LEU A 234 0.47 -3.38 -9.23
CA LEU A 234 1.06 -3.72 -10.53
C LEU A 234 2.44 -3.07 -10.71
N SER A 235 2.58 -1.79 -10.36
CA SER A 235 3.81 -1.04 -10.53
C SER A 235 3.84 0.20 -9.60
N PRO A 236 4.55 0.10 -8.45
CA PRO A 236 4.78 1.25 -7.57
C PRO A 236 5.46 2.43 -8.30
N LYS A 237 6.35 2.12 -9.26
CA LYS A 237 7.02 3.14 -10.09
C LYS A 237 6.04 3.98 -10.87
N PHE A 238 5.09 3.31 -11.53
CA PHE A 238 4.06 3.99 -12.29
C PHE A 238 3.13 4.77 -11.37
N ALA A 239 2.72 4.19 -10.24
CA ALA A 239 1.85 4.86 -9.28
C ALA A 239 2.48 6.16 -8.72
N HIS A 240 3.74 6.10 -8.27
CA HIS A 240 4.48 7.30 -7.85
C HIS A 240 4.69 8.30 -9.00
N ARG A 241 4.87 7.81 -10.24
CA ARG A 241 4.99 8.72 -11.39
C ARG A 241 3.67 9.46 -11.68
N VAL A 242 2.54 8.78 -11.56
CA VAL A 242 1.21 9.40 -11.71
C VAL A 242 1.03 10.50 -10.66
N VAL A 243 1.36 10.22 -9.38
CA VAL A 243 1.29 11.22 -8.30
C VAL A 243 2.18 12.41 -8.59
N GLY A 244 3.46 12.19 -8.94
CA GLY A 244 4.35 13.30 -9.26
C GLY A 244 3.81 14.24 -10.35
N TYR A 245 3.13 13.70 -11.38
CA TYR A 245 2.45 14.53 -12.37
C TYR A 245 1.16 15.18 -11.86
N LEU A 246 0.41 14.56 -10.94
CA LEU A 246 -0.73 15.21 -10.28
C LEU A 246 -0.26 16.44 -9.50
N GLU A 247 0.87 16.33 -8.80
CA GLU A 247 1.40 17.46 -8.02
C GLU A 247 1.92 18.59 -8.92
N GLU A 248 2.49 18.27 -10.09
CA GLU A 248 2.79 19.30 -11.10
C GLU A 248 1.53 20.09 -11.51
N GLU A 249 0.38 19.43 -11.64
CA GLU A 249 -0.90 20.11 -11.90
C GLU A 249 -1.43 20.89 -10.69
N ALA A 250 -1.18 20.40 -9.47
CA ALA A 250 -1.53 21.09 -8.23
C ALA A 250 -0.73 22.41 -8.11
N ILE A 251 0.60 22.37 -8.31
CA ILE A 251 1.47 23.55 -8.32
C ILE A 251 1.00 24.58 -9.35
N HIS A 252 0.63 24.13 -10.55
CA HIS A 252 0.07 24.99 -11.59
C HIS A 252 -1.25 25.63 -11.13
N SER A 253 -2.16 24.84 -10.56
CA SER A 253 -3.47 25.31 -10.08
C SER A 253 -3.33 26.35 -8.96
N TYR A 254 -2.44 26.12 -7.99
CA TYR A 254 -2.17 27.07 -6.92
C TYR A 254 -1.44 28.33 -7.39
N THR A 255 -0.60 28.21 -8.42
CA THR A 255 0.02 29.38 -9.05
C THR A 255 -1.02 30.27 -9.72
N GLU A 256 -2.00 29.69 -10.42
CA GLU A 256 -3.12 30.47 -10.98
C GLU A 256 -4.01 31.07 -9.89
N TYR A 257 -4.21 30.35 -8.77
CA TYR A 257 -4.92 30.89 -7.61
C TYR A 257 -4.21 32.12 -7.04
N LEU A 258 -2.89 32.06 -6.82
CA LEU A 258 -2.11 33.21 -6.34
C LEU A 258 -2.19 34.41 -7.28
N LYS A 259 -2.13 34.20 -8.59
CA LYS A 259 -2.29 35.29 -9.57
C LYS A 259 -3.65 35.97 -9.45
N ASP A 260 -4.73 35.21 -9.28
CA ASP A 260 -6.07 35.77 -9.14
C ASP A 260 -6.28 36.47 -7.78
N LEU A 261 -5.61 36.03 -6.71
CA LEU A 261 -5.55 36.74 -5.42
C LEU A 261 -4.78 38.07 -5.54
N GLU A 262 -3.62 38.06 -6.20
CA GLU A 262 -2.80 39.26 -6.41
C GLU A 262 -3.48 40.28 -7.34
N ALA A 263 -4.23 39.80 -8.33
CA ALA A 263 -5.05 40.64 -9.19
C ALA A 263 -6.33 41.16 -8.51
N GLY A 264 -6.60 40.78 -7.26
CA GLY A 264 -7.80 41.20 -6.51
C GLY A 264 -9.11 40.60 -7.03
N LYS A 265 -9.07 39.54 -7.83
CA LYS A 265 -10.28 38.84 -8.31
C LYS A 265 -10.89 37.96 -7.23
N ILE A 266 -10.09 37.56 -6.25
CA ILE A 266 -10.50 36.79 -5.08
C ILE A 266 -10.09 37.57 -3.84
N GLU A 267 -11.00 37.66 -2.87
CA GLU A 267 -10.75 38.35 -1.62
C GLU A 267 -9.67 37.63 -0.80
N ASN A 268 -8.65 38.37 -0.37
CA ASN A 268 -7.56 37.86 0.46
C ASN A 268 -7.96 37.90 1.95
N VAL A 269 -8.81 36.97 2.36
CA VAL A 269 -9.31 36.86 3.74
C VAL A 269 -8.21 36.45 4.73
N PRO A 270 -8.39 36.66 6.05
CA PRO A 270 -7.47 36.15 7.08
C PRO A 270 -7.31 34.62 6.99
N ALA A 271 -6.09 34.14 7.27
CA ALA A 271 -5.81 32.70 7.25
C ALA A 271 -6.63 31.95 8.32
N PRO A 272 -7.19 30.77 8.00
CA PRO A 272 -7.83 29.92 8.99
C PRO A 272 -6.85 29.59 10.13
N ALA A 273 -7.36 29.55 11.37
CA ALA A 273 -6.51 29.30 12.53
C ALA A 273 -5.79 27.94 12.47
N ILE A 274 -6.40 26.93 11.82
CA ILE A 274 -5.79 25.62 11.61
C ILE A 274 -4.54 25.71 10.75
N ALA A 275 -4.55 26.58 9.73
CA ALA A 275 -3.40 26.82 8.86
C ALA A 275 -2.28 27.55 9.61
N ILE A 276 -2.65 28.56 10.39
CA ILE A 276 -1.69 29.32 11.21
C ILE A 276 -0.93 28.37 12.15
N ASP A 277 -1.66 27.51 12.87
CA ASP A 277 -1.04 26.61 13.84
C ASP A 277 -0.28 25.45 13.15
N TYR A 278 -0.78 24.91 12.03
CA TYR A 278 -0.15 23.79 11.32
C TYR A 278 1.16 24.17 10.61
N TRP A 279 1.14 25.26 9.82
CA TRP A 279 2.31 25.77 9.08
C TRP A 279 3.13 26.81 9.86
N ARG A 280 2.80 27.03 11.13
CA ARG A 280 3.46 28.04 12.00
C ARG A 280 3.51 29.43 11.37
N LEU A 281 2.42 29.84 10.70
CA LEU A 281 2.34 31.14 10.03
C LEU A 281 2.25 32.29 11.05
N PRO A 282 2.62 33.53 10.65
CA PRO A 282 2.33 34.72 11.45
C PRO A 282 0.84 34.85 11.77
N ALA A 283 0.50 35.42 12.93
CA ALA A 283 -0.89 35.57 13.37
C ALA A 283 -1.75 36.45 12.45
N ASN A 284 -1.12 37.33 11.67
CA ASN A 284 -1.75 38.20 10.68
C ASN A 284 -1.69 37.63 9.24
N ALA A 285 -1.34 36.35 9.08
CA ALA A 285 -1.28 35.70 7.78
C ALA A 285 -2.63 35.71 7.07
N THR A 286 -2.60 35.74 5.74
CA THR A 286 -3.79 35.77 4.90
C THR A 286 -3.93 34.51 4.05
N LEU A 287 -5.03 34.38 3.32
CA LEU A 287 -5.26 33.28 2.38
C LEU A 287 -4.13 33.14 1.35
N LYS A 288 -3.57 34.27 0.88
CA LYS A 288 -2.38 34.27 0.02
C LYS A 288 -1.18 33.52 0.64
N ASP A 289 -0.91 33.72 1.93
CA ASP A 289 0.19 33.05 2.63
C ASP A 289 -0.08 31.54 2.75
N VAL A 290 -1.32 31.18 3.05
CA VAL A 290 -1.76 29.77 3.10
C VAL A 290 -1.57 29.08 1.75
N VAL A 291 -2.05 29.70 0.66
CA VAL A 291 -1.90 29.13 -0.69
C VAL A 291 -0.41 29.04 -1.08
N THR A 292 0.43 29.95 -0.58
CA THR A 292 1.88 29.91 -0.85
C THR A 292 2.55 28.72 -0.19
N VAL A 293 2.22 28.41 1.08
CA VAL A 293 2.79 27.25 1.78
C VAL A 293 2.22 25.93 1.28
N VAL A 294 0.92 25.86 0.98
CA VAL A 294 0.29 24.69 0.34
C VAL A 294 0.99 24.37 -0.98
N ARG A 295 1.19 25.36 -1.85
CA ARG A 295 1.92 25.18 -3.12
C ARG A 295 3.35 24.67 -2.92
N ALA A 296 4.00 25.04 -1.82
CA ALA A 296 5.34 24.56 -1.50
C ALA A 296 5.31 23.08 -1.07
N ASP A 297 4.30 22.66 -0.30
CA ASP A 297 4.06 21.25 0.02
C ASP A 297 3.84 20.42 -1.24
N GLU A 298 3.03 20.90 -2.20
CA GLU A 298 2.83 20.22 -3.50
C GLU A 298 4.14 20.02 -4.26
N ALA A 299 5.02 21.03 -4.25
CA ALA A 299 6.33 20.92 -4.87
C ALA A 299 7.23 19.91 -4.15
N HIS A 300 7.09 19.76 -2.83
CA HIS A 300 7.77 18.73 -2.07
C HIS A 300 7.24 17.34 -2.44
N HIS A 301 5.92 17.13 -2.45
CA HIS A 301 5.28 15.87 -2.83
C HIS A 301 5.63 15.48 -4.27
N ARG A 302 5.67 16.43 -5.20
CA ARG A 302 6.14 16.25 -6.59
C ARG A 302 7.54 15.63 -6.60
N ASP A 303 8.48 16.24 -5.89
CA ASP A 303 9.88 15.84 -5.89
C ASP A 303 10.06 14.47 -5.24
N VAL A 304 9.40 14.22 -4.12
CA VAL A 304 9.40 12.93 -3.41
C VAL A 304 8.84 11.82 -4.30
N ASN A 305 7.69 12.05 -4.94
CA ASN A 305 7.06 11.03 -5.79
C ASN A 305 7.81 10.78 -7.10
N HIS A 306 8.33 11.82 -7.75
CA HIS A 306 9.22 11.62 -8.91
C HIS A 306 10.50 10.89 -8.52
N PHE A 307 11.08 11.20 -7.36
CA PHE A 307 12.23 10.49 -6.83
C PHE A 307 11.92 9.01 -6.52
N ALA A 308 10.80 8.72 -5.84
CA ALA A 308 10.34 7.36 -5.53
C ALA A 308 10.11 6.52 -6.80
N SER A 309 9.62 7.14 -7.88
CA SER A 309 9.49 6.48 -9.20
C SER A 309 10.84 6.05 -9.78
N GLY A 310 11.93 6.77 -9.45
CA GLY A 310 13.30 6.45 -9.84
C GLY A 310 13.98 5.45 -8.91
N GLU A 311 13.87 5.64 -7.59
CA GLU A 311 14.63 4.90 -6.59
C GLU A 311 14.06 3.52 -6.23
N THR A 312 12.80 3.24 -6.55
CA THR A 312 12.21 1.88 -6.37
C THR A 312 12.81 0.80 -7.29
N GLY A 313 14.01 1.01 -7.84
CA GLY A 313 14.89 -0.04 -8.33
C GLY A 313 16.35 0.18 -7.93
N SER A 314 16.85 -0.68 -7.05
CA SER A 314 18.08 -1.44 -7.32
C SER A 314 18.25 -1.59 -8.84
N LYS A 315 19.43 -1.27 -9.36
CA LYS A 315 19.84 -1.33 -10.78
C LYS A 315 19.33 -2.61 -11.47
N GLY A 316 18.11 -2.54 -11.97
CA GLY A 316 17.40 -3.67 -12.52
C GLY A 316 15.97 -3.25 -12.84
N GLY A 317 15.76 -2.81 -14.08
CA GLY A 317 14.44 -2.43 -14.57
C GLY A 317 13.46 -3.59 -14.47
N PHE A 318 12.17 -3.35 -14.72
CA PHE A 318 11.14 -4.40 -14.79
C PHE A 318 11.61 -5.61 -15.60
N TRP A 319 12.31 -5.38 -16.72
CA TRP A 319 12.93 -6.43 -17.53
C TRP A 319 14.07 -7.16 -16.85
N THR A 320 14.94 -6.47 -16.11
CA THR A 320 16.03 -7.11 -15.35
C THR A 320 15.47 -7.87 -14.16
N LYS A 321 14.48 -7.33 -13.44
CA LYS A 321 13.81 -7.99 -12.33
C LYS A 321 12.95 -9.15 -12.82
N TRP A 322 12.22 -9.02 -13.92
CA TRP A 322 11.51 -10.11 -14.57
C TRP A 322 12.49 -11.13 -15.13
N MET A 323 13.65 -10.74 -15.67
CA MET A 323 14.67 -11.68 -16.14
C MET A 323 15.41 -12.35 -14.99
N VAL A 324 15.61 -11.69 -13.84
CA VAL A 324 16.25 -12.25 -12.64
C VAL A 324 15.27 -13.09 -11.83
N GLU A 325 14.03 -12.66 -11.64
CA GLU A 325 12.94 -13.48 -11.08
C GLU A 325 12.58 -14.59 -12.04
N SER A 326 12.63 -14.40 -13.36
CA SER A 326 12.49 -15.49 -14.33
C SER A 326 13.75 -16.33 -14.38
N ALA A 327 14.96 -15.83 -14.07
CA ALA A 327 16.16 -16.66 -14.02
C ALA A 327 16.23 -17.46 -12.73
N GLU A 328 15.84 -16.90 -11.58
CA GLU A 328 15.64 -17.60 -10.32
C GLU A 328 14.43 -18.52 -10.38
N ALA A 329 13.31 -18.11 -10.98
CA ALA A 329 12.16 -18.98 -11.21
C ALA A 329 12.51 -20.04 -12.23
N ARG A 330 13.26 -19.75 -13.32
CA ARG A 330 13.83 -20.75 -14.25
C ARG A 330 14.85 -21.63 -13.54
N ALA A 331 15.59 -21.15 -12.55
CA ALA A 331 16.54 -21.95 -11.76
C ALA A 331 15.84 -22.81 -10.69
N ARG A 332 14.74 -22.32 -10.11
CA ARG A 332 13.86 -23.05 -9.17
C ARG A 332 13.00 -24.07 -9.93
N VAL A 333 12.52 -23.72 -11.12
CA VAL A 333 11.85 -24.59 -12.09
C VAL A 333 12.83 -25.60 -12.69
N ALA A 334 14.07 -25.20 -13.01
CA ALA A 334 15.11 -26.13 -13.43
C ALA A 334 15.52 -27.07 -12.30
N LYS A 335 15.48 -26.61 -11.04
CA LYS A 335 15.65 -27.46 -9.84
C LYS A 335 14.46 -28.39 -9.59
N LEU A 336 13.24 -28.01 -9.97
CA LEU A 336 12.03 -28.86 -9.88
C LEU A 336 11.85 -29.76 -11.12
N GLY A 337 12.61 -29.52 -12.20
CA GLY A 337 12.55 -30.23 -13.46
C GLY A 337 11.34 -29.86 -14.33
N LEU A 338 11.50 -30.03 -15.65
CA LEU A 338 10.45 -29.79 -16.66
C LEU A 338 9.13 -30.50 -16.33
N ALA A 339 9.23 -31.64 -15.63
CA ALA A 339 8.11 -32.46 -15.23
C ALA A 339 7.26 -31.87 -14.10
N ALA A 340 7.82 -31.11 -13.16
CA ALA A 340 7.03 -30.46 -12.11
C ALA A 340 6.21 -29.28 -12.64
N VAL A 341 6.76 -28.54 -13.63
CA VAL A 341 6.02 -27.50 -14.35
C VAL A 341 4.90 -28.12 -15.17
N LEU A 342 5.17 -29.21 -15.87
CA LEU A 342 4.14 -29.92 -16.63
C LEU A 342 3.06 -30.48 -15.69
N ALA A 343 3.45 -31.09 -14.58
CA ALA A 343 2.53 -31.60 -13.58
C ALA A 343 1.60 -30.51 -13.06
N TYR A 344 2.17 -29.37 -12.68
CA TYR A 344 1.38 -28.24 -12.23
C TYR A 344 0.45 -27.71 -13.34
N GLY A 345 0.95 -27.54 -14.56
CA GLY A 345 0.15 -27.09 -15.70
C GLY A 345 -0.99 -28.04 -16.07
N LEU A 346 -0.78 -29.36 -15.96
CA LEU A 346 -1.82 -30.37 -16.17
C LEU A 346 -2.90 -30.29 -15.09
N PHE A 347 -2.50 -30.19 -13.82
CA PHE A 347 -3.45 -29.96 -12.72
C PHE A 347 -4.21 -28.66 -12.91
N ASP A 348 -3.54 -27.61 -13.37
CA ASP A 348 -4.14 -26.30 -13.62
C ASP A 348 -5.21 -26.39 -14.71
N ALA A 349 -4.87 -26.97 -15.86
CA ALA A 349 -5.80 -27.17 -16.97
C ALA A 349 -7.04 -27.98 -16.56
N VAL A 350 -6.84 -29.14 -15.93
CA VAL A 350 -7.94 -30.01 -15.49
C VAL A 350 -8.83 -29.30 -14.47
N THR A 351 -8.23 -28.56 -13.54
CA THR A 351 -8.96 -27.86 -12.49
C THR A 351 -9.81 -26.73 -13.05
N TYR A 352 -9.22 -25.89 -13.92
CA TYR A 352 -9.95 -24.82 -14.60
C TYR A 352 -11.10 -25.37 -15.43
N THR A 353 -10.86 -26.42 -16.24
CA THR A 353 -11.92 -27.04 -17.05
C THR A 353 -13.01 -27.66 -16.18
N THR A 354 -12.66 -28.36 -15.09
CA THR A 354 -13.64 -28.97 -14.19
C THR A 354 -14.52 -27.93 -13.52
N PHE A 355 -13.92 -26.88 -12.94
CA PHE A 355 -14.69 -25.82 -12.30
C PHE A 355 -15.54 -25.02 -13.30
N PHE A 356 -15.04 -24.80 -14.52
CA PHE A 356 -15.84 -24.19 -15.57
C PHE A 356 -17.06 -25.04 -15.91
N VAL A 357 -16.88 -26.34 -16.15
CA VAL A 357 -17.97 -27.27 -16.48
C VAL A 357 -18.99 -27.35 -15.33
N LEU A 358 -18.54 -27.49 -14.09
CA LEU A 358 -19.41 -27.55 -12.92
C LEU A 358 -20.21 -26.25 -12.74
N ALA A 359 -19.55 -25.09 -12.85
CA ALA A 359 -20.21 -23.79 -12.73
C ALA A 359 -21.19 -23.53 -13.89
N PHE A 360 -20.81 -23.90 -15.12
CA PHE A 360 -21.66 -23.72 -16.30
C PHE A 360 -22.90 -24.62 -16.26
N LEU A 361 -22.73 -25.91 -15.95
CA LEU A 361 -23.85 -26.86 -15.83
C LEU A 361 -24.71 -26.57 -14.60
N GLY A 362 -24.07 -26.22 -13.47
CA GLY A 362 -24.76 -25.85 -12.24
C GLY A 362 -25.65 -24.64 -12.41
N TYR A 363 -25.14 -23.58 -13.08
CA TYR A 363 -25.92 -22.39 -13.40
C TYR A 363 -27.12 -22.71 -14.30
N GLY A 364 -26.90 -23.52 -15.35
CA GLY A 364 -27.99 -23.95 -16.24
C GLY A 364 -29.07 -24.74 -15.50
N LYS A 365 -28.68 -25.61 -14.57
CA LYS A 365 -29.62 -26.41 -13.76
C LYS A 365 -30.37 -25.56 -12.72
N SER A 366 -29.73 -24.58 -12.10
CA SER A 366 -30.33 -23.77 -11.03
C SER A 366 -31.23 -22.65 -11.56
N THR A 367 -30.92 -22.08 -12.72
CA THR A 367 -31.65 -20.91 -13.25
C THR A 367 -32.56 -21.24 -14.43
N GLY A 368 -32.41 -22.42 -15.03
CA GLY A 368 -33.11 -22.79 -16.27
C GLY A 368 -32.69 -21.98 -17.50
N LYS A 369 -31.72 -21.07 -17.36
CA LYS A 369 -31.26 -20.15 -18.40
C LYS A 369 -29.88 -20.55 -18.90
N ASN A 370 -29.64 -20.33 -20.19
CA ASN A 370 -28.34 -20.58 -20.79
C ASN A 370 -27.32 -19.51 -20.36
N PRO A 371 -26.22 -19.88 -19.67
CA PRO A 371 -25.20 -18.92 -19.28
C PRO A 371 -24.43 -18.30 -20.44
N ALA A 372 -24.34 -18.98 -21.60
CA ALA A 372 -23.68 -18.42 -22.78
C ALA A 372 -24.48 -17.28 -23.44
N ALA A 373 -25.79 -17.20 -23.19
CA ALA A 373 -26.66 -16.15 -23.72
C ALA A 373 -26.66 -14.88 -22.84
N ASN A 374 -26.03 -14.91 -21.67
CA ASN A 374 -26.01 -13.79 -20.72
C ASN A 374 -24.59 -13.49 -20.25
N LEU A 375 -24.02 -12.37 -20.72
CA LEU A 375 -22.65 -11.97 -20.39
C LEU A 375 -22.40 -11.82 -18.89
N LYS A 376 -23.37 -11.34 -18.10
CA LYS A 376 -23.23 -11.25 -16.64
C LYS A 376 -23.15 -12.63 -15.98
N ALA A 377 -23.93 -13.59 -16.47
CA ALA A 377 -23.89 -14.98 -16.00
C ALA A 377 -22.57 -15.65 -16.35
N LEU A 378 -22.09 -15.45 -17.56
CA LEU A 378 -20.80 -15.95 -18.02
C LEU A 378 -19.63 -15.38 -17.20
N LEU A 379 -19.64 -14.07 -16.93
CA LEU A 379 -18.66 -13.43 -16.05
C LEU A 379 -18.71 -13.99 -14.63
N GLY A 380 -19.92 -14.22 -14.09
CA GLY A 380 -20.10 -14.87 -12.79
C GLY A 380 -19.49 -16.27 -12.74
N ILE A 381 -19.67 -17.08 -13.80
CA ILE A 381 -19.08 -18.41 -13.94
C ILE A 381 -17.55 -18.34 -13.98
N VAL A 382 -16.98 -17.38 -14.72
CA VAL A 382 -15.52 -17.17 -14.77
C VAL A 382 -14.97 -16.78 -13.40
N ILE A 383 -15.68 -15.93 -12.64
CA ILE A 383 -15.30 -15.56 -11.27
C ILE A 383 -15.36 -16.76 -10.33
N LEU A 384 -16.41 -17.58 -10.41
CA LEU A 384 -16.55 -18.82 -9.64
C LEU A 384 -15.44 -19.83 -9.96
N MET A 385 -15.15 -20.01 -11.25
CA MET A 385 -14.04 -20.85 -11.71
C MET A 385 -12.71 -20.35 -11.16
N TRP A 386 -12.44 -19.05 -11.26
CA TRP A 386 -11.24 -18.42 -10.73
C TRP A 386 -11.13 -18.57 -9.20
N THR A 387 -12.25 -18.46 -8.49
CA THR A 387 -12.29 -18.62 -7.03
C THR A 387 -11.99 -20.06 -6.62
N GLY A 388 -12.65 -21.05 -7.24
CA GLY A 388 -12.39 -22.47 -6.99
C GLY A 388 -10.94 -22.85 -7.29
N ASN A 389 -10.36 -22.26 -8.34
CA ASN A 389 -8.97 -22.43 -8.70
C ASN A 389 -7.99 -21.93 -7.62
N ASN A 390 -8.28 -20.81 -6.97
CA ASN A 390 -7.41 -20.28 -5.90
C ASN A 390 -7.46 -21.16 -4.64
N VAL A 391 -8.62 -21.71 -4.29
CA VAL A 391 -8.78 -22.61 -3.13
C VAL A 391 -8.01 -23.91 -3.32
N THR A 392 -7.98 -24.45 -4.55
CA THR A 392 -7.28 -25.71 -4.84
C THR A 392 -5.78 -25.56 -5.09
N ARG A 393 -5.25 -24.33 -5.08
CA ARG A 393 -3.83 -24.04 -5.38
C ARG A 393 -2.87 -24.87 -4.53
N LEU A 394 -3.11 -24.97 -3.23
CA LEU A 394 -2.24 -25.72 -2.32
C LEU A 394 -2.19 -27.22 -2.68
N PHE A 395 -3.35 -27.81 -2.97
CA PHE A 395 -3.45 -29.22 -3.36
C PHE A 395 -2.79 -29.50 -4.71
N ARG A 396 -2.85 -28.57 -5.66
CA ARG A 396 -2.22 -28.73 -6.98
C ARG A 396 -0.71 -28.61 -6.92
N VAL A 397 -0.18 -27.72 -6.08
CA VAL A 397 1.27 -27.65 -5.83
C VAL A 397 1.76 -28.95 -5.19
N ALA A 398 1.03 -29.48 -4.20
CA ALA A 398 1.36 -30.76 -3.57
C ALA A 398 1.27 -31.94 -4.56
N GLY A 399 0.17 -32.02 -5.32
CA GLY A 399 -0.02 -33.04 -6.36
C GLY A 399 1.07 -32.98 -7.44
N ALA A 400 1.40 -31.78 -7.92
CA ALA A 400 2.45 -31.58 -8.92
C ALA A 400 3.82 -32.06 -8.43
N ALA A 401 4.16 -31.80 -7.17
CA ALA A 401 5.40 -32.28 -6.58
C ALA A 401 5.44 -33.82 -6.50
N THR A 402 4.32 -34.47 -6.14
CA THR A 402 4.25 -35.94 -6.04
C THR A 402 4.31 -36.64 -7.40
N LEU A 403 3.74 -36.05 -8.46
CA LEU A 403 3.67 -36.66 -9.80
C LEU A 403 4.84 -36.29 -10.72
N ALA A 404 5.67 -35.32 -10.34
CA ALA A 404 6.82 -34.89 -11.14
C ALA A 404 7.72 -36.05 -11.60
N PRO A 405 8.05 -37.09 -10.79
CA PRO A 405 8.87 -38.21 -11.26
C PRO A 405 8.20 -39.06 -12.35
N VAL A 406 6.89 -39.27 -12.24
CA VAL A 406 6.10 -40.06 -13.21
C VAL A 406 5.99 -39.31 -14.52
N ILE A 407 5.70 -38.01 -14.45
CA ILE A 407 5.60 -37.15 -15.63
C ILE A 407 6.94 -37.03 -16.35
N ASN A 408 8.06 -37.02 -15.62
CA ASN A 408 9.39 -37.04 -16.22
C ASN A 408 9.63 -38.33 -17.03
N LYS A 409 9.24 -39.49 -16.49
CA LYS A 409 9.32 -40.77 -17.22
C LYS A 409 8.44 -40.75 -18.47
N GLY A 410 7.22 -40.24 -18.35
CA GLY A 410 6.30 -40.09 -19.48
C GLY A 410 6.85 -39.20 -20.59
N LEU A 411 7.43 -38.05 -20.24
CA LEU A 411 8.07 -37.15 -21.22
C LEU A 411 9.25 -37.79 -21.94
N LYS A 412 10.09 -38.57 -21.24
CA LYS A 412 11.16 -39.34 -21.89
C LYS A 412 10.61 -40.37 -22.86
N SER A 413 9.61 -41.16 -22.45
CA SER A 413 8.99 -42.14 -23.34
C SER A 413 8.33 -41.51 -24.57
N ILE A 414 7.69 -40.34 -24.44
CA ILE A 414 7.10 -39.61 -25.58
C ILE A 414 8.21 -39.10 -26.50
N GLN A 415 9.28 -38.53 -25.95
CA GLN A 415 10.42 -38.07 -26.73
C GLN A 415 11.04 -39.23 -27.53
N GLU A 416 11.30 -40.36 -26.88
CA GLU A 416 11.92 -41.55 -27.49
C GLU A 416 11.03 -42.18 -28.56
N LYS A 417 9.73 -42.37 -28.29
CA LYS A 417 8.79 -42.98 -29.24
C LYS A 417 8.53 -42.12 -30.48
N LEU A 418 8.51 -40.80 -30.32
CA LEU A 418 8.24 -39.87 -31.41
C LEU A 418 9.52 -39.30 -32.05
N ASN A 419 10.69 -39.81 -31.63
CA ASN A 419 12.01 -39.37 -32.07
C ASN A 419 12.17 -37.83 -32.04
N LEU A 420 11.73 -37.22 -30.93
CA LEU A 420 11.71 -35.77 -30.81
C LEU A 420 13.09 -35.22 -30.42
N PRO A 421 13.49 -34.05 -30.96
CA PRO A 421 14.85 -33.53 -30.77
C PRO A 421 15.23 -33.24 -29.31
N SER A 422 14.25 -33.03 -28.43
CA SER A 422 14.48 -32.84 -26.99
C SER A 422 13.20 -33.08 -26.18
N GLN A 423 13.36 -33.25 -24.86
CA GLN A 423 12.24 -33.31 -23.92
C GLN A 423 11.35 -32.06 -23.96
N MET A 424 11.86 -30.91 -24.43
CA MET A 424 11.06 -29.69 -24.60
C MET A 424 10.00 -29.84 -25.69
N TYR A 425 10.29 -30.57 -26.76
CA TYR A 425 9.31 -30.82 -27.82
C TYR A 425 8.22 -31.77 -27.34
N ALA A 426 8.58 -32.81 -26.56
CA ALA A 426 7.61 -33.69 -25.91
C ALA A 426 6.73 -32.91 -24.92
N PHE A 427 7.32 -31.99 -24.15
CA PHE A 427 6.59 -31.09 -23.26
C PHE A 427 5.61 -30.19 -24.02
N ALA A 428 6.07 -29.51 -25.08
CA ALA A 428 5.24 -28.62 -25.87
C ALA A 428 4.07 -29.37 -26.54
N LEU A 429 4.33 -30.59 -27.02
CA LEU A 429 3.31 -31.47 -27.59
C LEU A 429 2.24 -31.82 -26.54
N VAL A 430 2.64 -32.27 -25.36
CA VAL A 430 1.69 -32.62 -24.29
C VAL A 430 0.86 -31.40 -23.85
N VAL A 431 1.50 -30.25 -23.66
CA VAL A 431 0.80 -29.00 -23.31
C VAL A 431 -0.19 -28.59 -24.40
N GLY A 432 0.24 -28.62 -25.67
CA GLY A 432 -0.60 -28.27 -26.81
C GLY A 432 -1.80 -29.21 -26.95
N SER A 433 -1.59 -30.53 -26.80
CA SER A 433 -2.67 -31.52 -26.84
C SER A 433 -3.68 -31.31 -25.71
N VAL A 434 -3.22 -31.10 -24.47
CA VAL A 434 -4.11 -30.91 -23.32
C VAL A 434 -4.88 -29.60 -23.42
N ALA A 435 -4.22 -28.51 -23.82
CA ALA A 435 -4.89 -27.24 -24.06
C ALA A 435 -5.95 -27.38 -25.15
N SER A 436 -5.64 -28.04 -26.27
CA SER A 436 -6.58 -28.30 -27.36
C SER A 436 -7.82 -29.07 -26.88
N VAL A 437 -7.62 -30.12 -26.08
CA VAL A 437 -8.75 -30.89 -25.50
C VAL A 437 -9.58 -30.02 -24.56
N CYS A 438 -8.95 -29.25 -23.67
CA CYS A 438 -9.65 -28.39 -22.72
C CYS A 438 -10.48 -27.31 -23.42
N PHE A 439 -9.90 -26.63 -24.43
CA PHE A 439 -10.62 -25.65 -25.23
C PHE A 439 -11.73 -26.27 -26.06
N THR A 440 -11.53 -27.48 -26.58
CA THR A 440 -12.56 -28.21 -27.33
C THR A 440 -13.74 -28.56 -26.45
N VAL A 441 -13.51 -29.04 -25.21
CA VAL A 441 -14.57 -29.35 -24.24
C VAL A 441 -15.37 -28.10 -23.89
N VAL A 442 -14.67 -27.00 -23.58
CA VAL A 442 -15.32 -25.71 -23.27
C VAL A 442 -16.11 -25.20 -24.49
N GLY A 443 -15.52 -25.26 -25.68
CA GLY A 443 -16.12 -24.83 -26.94
C GLY A 443 -17.38 -25.62 -27.29
N ILE A 444 -17.32 -26.96 -27.25
CA ILE A 444 -18.49 -27.83 -27.48
C ILE A 444 -19.59 -27.52 -26.47
N LEU A 445 -19.24 -27.32 -25.20
CA LEU A 445 -20.23 -27.08 -24.16
C LEU A 445 -20.95 -25.74 -24.34
N ILE A 446 -20.21 -24.68 -24.71
CA ILE A 446 -20.77 -23.38 -25.08
C ILE A 446 -21.64 -23.50 -26.35
N LEU A 447 -21.11 -24.12 -27.41
CA LEU A 447 -21.79 -24.25 -28.70
C LEU A 447 -23.04 -25.14 -28.62
N SER A 448 -23.04 -26.19 -27.80
CA SER A 448 -24.19 -27.08 -27.59
C SER A 448 -25.42 -26.37 -27.02
N LYS A 449 -25.20 -25.21 -26.40
CA LYS A 449 -26.25 -24.36 -25.83
C LYS A 449 -26.44 -23.07 -26.65
N TRP A 450 -25.54 -22.73 -27.56
CA TRP A 450 -25.63 -21.53 -28.36
C TRP A 450 -26.86 -21.58 -29.29
N GLY A 451 -27.78 -20.63 -29.14
CA GLY A 451 -29.00 -20.55 -29.96
C GLY A 451 -30.19 -21.40 -29.49
N LYS A 452 -30.13 -22.02 -28.30
CA LYS A 452 -31.30 -22.60 -27.60
C LYS A 452 -31.69 -21.76 -26.40
#